data_AF-A0A935U1F3-F1
#
_entry.id   AF-A0A935U1F3-F1
#
_cell.length_a   1.000
_cell.length_b   1.000
_cell.length_c   1.000
_cell.angle_alpha   90.00
_cell.angle_beta   90.00
_cell.angle_gamma   90.00
#
_symmetry.space_group_name_H-M   'P 1'
#
loop_
_entity.id
_entity.type
_entity.pdbx_description
1 polymer ?
#
loop_
_entity_poly.entity_id
_entity_poly.type
_entity_poly.pdbx_seq_one_letter_code
_entity_poly.pdbx_strand_id
1 'polypeptide(L)'
;MHAVILEVQRQIDPDKELSWPIYVTAARRSLGCPVLLMVIALEPRVAAWARGRIGTGHPGFALRPVVISPGRVPRRVSARAARLLPELGVLSALAHPTLAAAQAALHGICDLPEERSRLYYDVIMDALPEPLRRALEADMQHAEYRTEFARKYVAEGRQEGRQEGRQSAALELARAKVGELTAQEEGAVKLVTEPDRLTALILALGLARDGQEARAALSLHAALSR
;
A
#
# COMPACT_ATOMS: atom_id res chain seq x y z
N MET A 1 -34.01 5.72 2.64
CA MET A 1 -32.67 5.22 3.05
C MET A 1 -32.12 4.37 1.91
N HIS A 2 -30.81 4.47 1.62
CA HIS A 2 -30.11 3.70 0.60
C HIS A 2 -28.86 3.08 1.22
N ALA A 3 -28.40 1.93 0.72
CA ALA A 3 -27.10 1.36 1.06
C ALA A 3 -26.17 1.37 -0.16
N VAL A 4 -24.86 1.45 0.10
CA VAL A 4 -23.83 1.44 -0.94
C VAL A 4 -22.82 0.35 -0.62
N ILE A 5 -22.59 -0.53 -1.58
CA ILE A 5 -21.48 -1.49 -1.57
C ILE A 5 -20.32 -0.80 -2.25
N LEU A 6 -19.20 -0.67 -1.53
CA LEU A 6 -17.98 -0.09 -2.04
C LEU A 6 -17.03 -1.23 -2.44
N GLU A 7 -16.63 -1.26 -3.71
CA GLU A 7 -15.63 -2.19 -4.23
C GLU A 7 -14.45 -1.38 -4.79
N VAL A 8 -13.22 -1.71 -4.38
CA VAL A 8 -12.01 -1.16 -5.01
C VAL A 8 -11.49 -2.17 -6.01
N GLN A 9 -11.32 -1.76 -7.27
CA GLN A 9 -10.78 -2.62 -8.32
C GLN A 9 -9.48 -2.09 -8.90
N ARG A 10 -8.44 -2.92 -8.77
CA ARG A 10 -7.07 -2.64 -9.25
C ARG A 10 -6.79 -3.26 -10.61
N GLN A 11 -7.47 -4.35 -10.95
CA GLN A 11 -7.32 -5.08 -12.20
C GLN A 11 -8.68 -5.56 -12.70
N ILE A 12 -8.74 -5.99 -13.96
CA ILE A 12 -9.93 -6.63 -14.50
C ILE A 12 -10.04 -8.02 -13.85
N ASP A 13 -11.21 -8.29 -13.28
CA ASP A 13 -11.53 -9.57 -12.64
C ASP A 13 -12.87 -10.06 -13.18
N PRO A 14 -12.87 -10.95 -14.19
CA PRO A 14 -14.09 -11.43 -14.83
C PRO A 14 -15.10 -12.07 -13.85
N ASP A 15 -14.64 -12.64 -12.74
CA ASP A 15 -15.51 -13.28 -11.75
C ASP A 15 -16.43 -12.27 -11.05
N LYS A 16 -16.12 -10.99 -11.13
CA LYS A 16 -16.95 -9.90 -10.61
C LYS A 16 -18.24 -9.72 -11.38
N GLU A 17 -18.30 -10.13 -12.65
CA GLU A 17 -19.57 -10.14 -13.39
C GLU A 17 -20.60 -11.10 -12.76
N LEU A 18 -20.13 -12.16 -12.09
CA LEU A 18 -21.00 -13.11 -11.39
C LEU A 18 -21.23 -12.72 -9.92
N SER A 19 -20.17 -12.27 -9.22
CA SER A 19 -20.25 -12.01 -7.78
C SER A 19 -20.91 -10.66 -7.42
N TRP A 20 -20.75 -9.61 -8.23
CA TRP A 20 -21.35 -8.30 -7.94
C TRP A 20 -22.89 -8.29 -7.91
N PRO A 21 -23.61 -8.92 -8.84
CA PRO A 21 -25.06 -9.07 -8.73
C PRO A 21 -25.51 -9.76 -7.43
N ILE A 22 -24.75 -10.74 -6.95
CA ILE A 22 -25.01 -11.42 -5.68
C ILE A 22 -24.88 -10.44 -4.53
N TYR A 23 -23.81 -9.64 -4.49
CA TYR A 23 -23.60 -8.66 -3.41
C TYR A 23 -24.77 -7.68 -3.30
N VAL A 24 -25.21 -7.11 -4.43
CA VAL A 24 -26.30 -6.13 -4.45
C VAL A 24 -27.63 -6.76 -4.00
N THR A 25 -27.94 -7.95 -4.50
CA THR A 25 -29.22 -8.62 -4.19
C THR A 25 -29.26 -9.15 -2.75
N ALA A 26 -28.16 -9.72 -2.26
CA ALA A 26 -28.02 -10.16 -0.88
C ALA A 26 -28.11 -8.98 0.10
N ALA A 27 -27.37 -7.89 -0.15
CA ALA A 27 -27.45 -6.69 0.69
C ALA A 27 -28.85 -6.08 0.69
N ARG A 28 -29.53 -6.04 -0.47
CA ARG A 28 -30.92 -5.55 -0.55
C ARG A 28 -31.86 -6.40 0.29
N ARG A 29 -31.72 -7.73 0.24
CA ARG A 29 -32.53 -8.66 1.03
C ARG A 29 -32.29 -8.49 2.52
N SER A 30 -31.05 -8.27 2.94
CA SER A 30 -30.67 -8.12 4.35
C SER A 30 -31.06 -6.76 4.93
N LEU A 31 -30.89 -5.68 4.15
CA LEU A 31 -31.08 -4.31 4.63
C LEU A 31 -32.48 -3.75 4.36
N GLY A 32 -33.28 -4.40 3.51
CA GLY A 32 -34.65 -3.98 3.20
C GLY A 32 -34.75 -2.64 2.47
N CYS A 33 -33.65 -2.14 1.89
CA CYS A 33 -33.58 -0.85 1.20
C CYS A 33 -32.88 -0.95 -0.16
N PRO A 34 -33.02 0.05 -1.06
CA PRO A 34 -32.29 0.05 -2.32
C PRO A 34 -30.77 0.08 -2.10
N VAL A 35 -30.05 -0.73 -2.89
CA VAL A 35 -28.59 -0.90 -2.79
C VAL A 35 -27.94 -0.52 -4.11
N LEU A 36 -26.87 0.27 -4.02
CA LEU A 36 -26.01 0.63 -5.15
C LEU A 36 -24.67 -0.08 -5.03
N LEU A 37 -24.13 -0.54 -6.17
CA LEU A 37 -22.73 -0.92 -6.25
C LEU A 37 -21.91 0.26 -6.76
N MET A 38 -20.94 0.68 -5.96
CA MET A 38 -19.97 1.70 -6.30
C MET A 38 -18.59 1.06 -6.44
N VAL A 39 -17.99 1.18 -7.63
CA VAL A 39 -16.66 0.65 -7.92
C VAL A 39 -15.67 1.82 -8.03
N ILE A 40 -14.60 1.78 -7.25
CA ILE A 40 -13.45 2.67 -7.38
C ILE A 40 -12.41 1.97 -8.24
N ALA A 41 -12.17 2.49 -9.44
CA ALA A 41 -11.18 1.95 -10.37
C ALA A 41 -10.30 3.10 -10.90
N LEU A 42 -9.04 3.14 -10.46
CA LEU A 42 -8.12 4.23 -10.78
C LEU A 42 -7.33 4.00 -12.07
N GLU A 43 -7.36 2.79 -12.61
CA GLU A 43 -6.84 2.51 -13.96
C GLU A 43 -7.96 2.73 -15.00
N PRO A 44 -7.79 3.61 -16.00
CA PRO A 44 -8.80 3.87 -17.03
C PRO A 44 -9.36 2.61 -17.71
N ARG A 45 -8.52 1.61 -17.99
CA ARG A 45 -8.97 0.34 -18.58
C ARG A 45 -9.89 -0.45 -17.66
N VAL A 46 -9.53 -0.56 -16.38
CA VAL A 46 -10.35 -1.24 -15.36
C VAL A 46 -11.67 -0.49 -15.15
N ALA A 47 -11.63 0.84 -15.10
CA ALA A 47 -12.84 1.65 -14.97
C ALA A 47 -13.78 1.54 -16.18
N ALA A 48 -13.24 1.41 -17.39
CA ALA A 48 -14.04 1.17 -18.59
C ALA A 48 -14.73 -0.19 -18.55
N TRP A 49 -13.99 -1.24 -18.17
CA TRP A 49 -14.55 -2.58 -18.00
C TRP A 49 -15.63 -2.61 -16.89
N ALA A 50 -15.36 -2.02 -15.72
CA ALA A 50 -16.29 -2.01 -14.59
C ALA A 50 -17.61 -1.26 -14.87
N ARG A 51 -17.66 -0.40 -15.89
CA ARG A 51 -18.91 0.27 -16.34
C ARG A 51 -19.80 -0.63 -17.19
N GLY A 52 -19.30 -1.79 -17.60
CA GLY A 52 -20.02 -2.76 -18.40
C GLY A 52 -21.37 -3.11 -17.78
N ARG A 53 -22.38 -3.31 -18.64
CA ARG A 53 -23.67 -3.83 -18.22
C ARG A 53 -23.51 -5.32 -17.94
N ILE A 54 -23.79 -5.73 -16.71
CA ILE A 54 -23.75 -7.11 -16.27
C ILE A 54 -25.16 -7.70 -16.37
N GLY A 55 -25.37 -8.58 -17.34
CA GLY A 55 -26.64 -9.29 -17.50
C GLY A 55 -26.73 -10.49 -16.57
N THR A 56 -27.87 -10.68 -15.92
CA THR A 56 -28.11 -11.86 -15.05
C THR A 56 -28.82 -13.01 -15.78
N GLY A 57 -29.09 -12.85 -17.07
CA GLY A 57 -29.86 -13.80 -17.89
C GLY A 57 -31.39 -13.59 -17.86
N HIS A 58 -31.92 -12.86 -16.88
CA HIS A 58 -33.36 -12.54 -16.84
C HIS A 58 -33.69 -11.26 -17.63
N PRO A 59 -34.78 -11.23 -18.41
CA PRO A 59 -35.20 -10.03 -19.14
C PRO A 59 -35.35 -8.81 -18.23
N GLY A 60 -34.74 -7.69 -18.62
CA GLY A 60 -34.81 -6.43 -17.86
C GLY A 60 -33.96 -6.40 -16.58
N PHE A 61 -33.40 -7.52 -16.13
CA PHE A 61 -32.55 -7.55 -14.93
C PHE A 61 -31.07 -7.51 -15.30
N ALA A 62 -30.45 -6.35 -15.11
CA ALA A 62 -29.02 -6.17 -15.29
C ALA A 62 -28.47 -5.15 -14.31
N LEU A 63 -27.25 -5.40 -13.85
CA LEU A 63 -26.52 -4.48 -13.00
C LEU A 63 -25.66 -3.55 -13.86
N ARG A 64 -25.66 -2.26 -13.53
CA ARG A 64 -24.70 -1.28 -14.05
C ARG A 64 -24.02 -0.62 -12.86
N PRO A 65 -22.74 -0.94 -12.59
CA PRO A 65 -22.03 -0.35 -11.46
C PRO A 65 -21.84 1.17 -11.61
N VAL A 66 -21.89 1.89 -10.49
CA VAL A 66 -21.49 3.31 -10.43
C VAL A 66 -19.97 3.36 -10.29
N VAL A 67 -19.27 3.80 -11.34
CA VAL A 67 -17.80 3.76 -11.35
C VAL A 67 -17.18 5.13 -11.08
N ILE A 68 -16.43 5.23 -10.00
CA ILE A 68 -15.49 6.32 -9.73
C ILE A 68 -14.18 6.00 -10.46
N SER A 69 -13.83 6.85 -11.41
CA SER A 69 -12.58 6.78 -12.17
C SER A 69 -11.76 8.05 -11.97
N PRO A 70 -10.47 8.10 -12.34
CA PRO A 70 -9.64 9.27 -12.12
C PRO A 70 -10.24 10.57 -12.67
N GLY A 71 -10.88 10.53 -13.84
CA GLY A 71 -11.53 11.69 -14.44
C GLY A 71 -12.71 12.29 -13.65
N ARG A 72 -13.25 11.56 -12.66
CA ARG A 72 -14.30 12.06 -11.74
C ARG A 72 -13.75 12.48 -10.38
N VAL A 73 -12.48 12.21 -10.12
CA VAL A 73 -11.79 12.65 -8.90
C VAL A 73 -11.16 14.02 -9.18
N PRO A 74 -11.36 15.02 -8.29
CA PRO A 74 -10.74 16.33 -8.47
C PRO A 74 -9.22 16.22 -8.60
N ARG A 75 -8.65 16.88 -9.61
CA ARG A 75 -7.17 16.93 -9.78
C ARG A 75 -6.48 17.83 -8.78
N ARG A 76 -7.20 18.84 -8.29
CA ARG A 76 -6.68 19.83 -7.34
C ARG A 76 -7.63 19.87 -6.15
N VAL A 77 -7.12 19.45 -5.01
CA VAL A 77 -7.78 19.56 -3.71
C VAL A 77 -6.95 20.52 -2.87
N SER A 78 -7.57 21.54 -2.29
CA SER A 78 -6.87 22.46 -1.40
C SER A 78 -6.55 21.79 -0.07
N ALA A 79 -5.52 22.24 0.64
CA ALA A 79 -5.21 21.71 1.98
C ALA A 79 -6.41 21.83 2.94
N ARG A 80 -7.18 22.91 2.85
CA ARG A 80 -8.42 23.08 3.63
C ARG A 80 -9.47 22.01 3.28
N ALA A 81 -9.69 21.77 1.99
CA ALA A 81 -10.64 20.73 1.56
C ALA A 81 -10.17 19.33 1.97
N ALA A 82 -8.87 19.05 1.87
CA ALA A 82 -8.29 17.78 2.32
C ALA A 82 -8.39 17.59 3.84
N ARG A 83 -8.30 18.64 4.66
CA ARG A 83 -8.55 18.52 6.11
C ARG A 83 -10.02 18.26 6.43
N LEU A 84 -10.94 18.88 5.70
CA LEU A 84 -12.38 18.67 5.89
C LEU A 84 -12.82 17.29 5.38
N LEU A 85 -12.19 16.80 4.31
CA LEU A 85 -12.48 15.52 3.67
C LEU A 85 -11.16 14.78 3.36
N PRO A 86 -10.52 14.15 4.36
CA PRO A 86 -9.23 13.47 4.19
C PRO A 86 -9.25 12.40 3.11
N GLU A 87 -10.33 11.64 3.01
CA GLU A 87 -10.53 10.59 2.00
C GLU A 87 -10.53 11.17 0.58
N LEU A 88 -11.02 12.39 0.38
CA LEU A 88 -10.97 13.07 -0.91
C LEU A 88 -9.55 13.50 -1.27
N GLY A 89 -8.77 13.95 -0.28
CA GLY A 89 -7.34 14.24 -0.44
C GLY A 89 -6.56 12.99 -0.84
N VAL A 90 -6.74 11.90 -0.08
CA VAL A 90 -6.13 10.59 -0.37
C VAL A 90 -6.52 10.12 -1.78
N LEU A 91 -7.81 10.06 -2.08
CA LEU A 91 -8.31 9.61 -3.38
C LEU A 91 -7.78 10.47 -4.53
N SER A 92 -7.64 11.79 -4.34
CA SER A 92 -7.03 12.70 -5.31
C SER A 92 -5.55 12.38 -5.55
N ALA A 93 -4.78 12.08 -4.51
CA ALA A 93 -3.38 11.70 -4.64
C ALA A 93 -3.22 10.36 -5.36
N LEU A 94 -4.08 9.39 -5.06
CA LEU A 94 -4.10 8.09 -5.74
C LEU A 94 -4.49 8.21 -7.22
N ALA A 95 -5.52 9.01 -7.52
CA ALA A 95 -6.03 9.16 -8.88
C ALA A 95 -5.13 10.01 -9.78
N HIS A 96 -4.44 10.99 -9.20
CA HIS A 96 -3.62 11.98 -9.91
C HIS A 96 -2.29 12.19 -9.16
N PRO A 97 -1.37 11.22 -9.21
CA PRO A 97 -0.13 11.28 -8.45
C PRO A 97 0.71 12.47 -8.92
N THR A 98 0.72 13.51 -8.09
CA THR A 98 1.50 14.73 -8.26
C THR A 98 1.98 15.17 -6.88
N LEU A 99 3.10 15.90 -6.82
CA LEU A 99 3.63 16.39 -5.56
C LEU A 99 2.61 17.23 -4.78
N ALA A 100 1.90 18.13 -5.47
CA ALA A 100 0.87 18.98 -4.87
C ALA A 100 -0.32 18.18 -4.31
N ALA A 101 -0.80 17.15 -5.02
CA ALA A 101 -1.88 16.31 -4.54
C ALA A 101 -1.46 15.49 -3.32
N ALA A 102 -0.24 14.95 -3.32
CA ALA A 102 0.31 14.22 -2.19
C ALA A 102 0.48 15.11 -0.95
N GLN A 103 1.04 16.31 -1.11
CA GLN A 103 1.18 17.28 -0.01
C GLN A 103 -0.18 17.67 0.58
N ALA A 104 -1.17 17.95 -0.28
CA ALA A 104 -2.52 18.26 0.18
C ALA A 104 -3.15 17.08 0.96
N ALA A 105 -2.96 15.85 0.48
CA ALA A 105 -3.43 14.65 1.15
C ALA A 105 -2.75 14.43 2.51
N LEU A 106 -1.41 14.53 2.56
CA LEU A 106 -0.65 14.43 3.81
C LEU A 106 -1.10 15.50 4.83
N HIS A 107 -1.31 16.73 4.39
CA HIS A 107 -1.86 17.78 5.24
C HIS A 107 -3.28 17.48 5.74
N GLY A 108 -4.08 16.76 4.95
CA GLY A 108 -5.44 16.37 5.31
C GLY A 108 -5.52 15.30 6.39
N ILE A 109 -4.51 14.42 6.46
CA ILE A 109 -4.51 13.27 7.39
C ILE A 109 -3.78 13.55 8.71
N CYS A 110 -3.06 14.68 8.82
CA CYS A 110 -2.26 15.02 10.00
C CYS A 110 -3.07 15.11 11.30
N ASP A 111 -4.34 15.51 11.21
CA ASP A 111 -5.22 15.72 12.38
C ASP A 111 -6.09 14.48 12.68
N LEU A 112 -5.87 13.36 11.98
CA LEU A 112 -6.62 12.11 12.17
C LEU A 112 -6.05 11.26 13.32
N PRO A 113 -6.85 10.32 13.89
CA PRO A 113 -6.34 9.31 14.81
C PRO A 113 -5.17 8.51 14.20
N GLU A 114 -4.21 8.14 15.05
CA GLU A 114 -2.93 7.55 14.65
C GLU A 114 -3.07 6.39 13.64
N GLU A 115 -3.92 5.42 13.96
CA GLU A 115 -4.17 4.25 13.11
C GLU A 115 -4.63 4.62 11.69
N ARG A 116 -5.59 5.56 11.58
CA ARG A 116 -6.10 6.02 10.27
C ARG A 116 -5.08 6.85 9.52
N SER A 117 -4.36 7.70 10.24
CA SER A 117 -3.34 8.55 9.66
C SER A 117 -2.17 7.73 9.10
N ARG A 118 -1.73 6.67 9.80
CA ARG A 118 -0.70 5.72 9.32
C ARG A 118 -1.19 4.96 8.09
N LEU A 119 -2.40 4.40 8.14
CA LEU A 119 -2.99 3.71 7.00
C LEU A 119 -3.04 4.59 5.74
N TYR A 120 -3.49 5.84 5.86
CA TYR A 120 -3.57 6.74 4.73
C TYR A 120 -2.19 7.22 4.25
N TYR A 121 -1.24 7.41 5.16
CA TYR A 121 0.14 7.69 4.79
C TYR A 121 0.71 6.58 3.90
N ASP A 122 0.61 5.32 4.33
CA ASP A 122 1.12 4.17 3.59
C ASP A 122 0.48 4.07 2.20
N VAL A 123 -0.85 4.25 2.14
CA VAL A 123 -1.61 4.24 0.88
C VAL A 123 -1.17 5.37 -0.06
N ILE A 124 -0.94 6.59 0.44
CA ILE A 124 -0.44 7.70 -0.37
C ILE A 124 0.96 7.39 -0.89
N MET A 125 1.85 6.94 -0.01
CA MET A 125 3.25 6.69 -0.36
C MET A 125 3.41 5.55 -1.36
N ASP A 126 2.64 4.46 -1.21
CA ASP A 126 2.64 3.32 -2.13
C ASP A 126 2.20 3.70 -3.55
N ALA A 127 1.22 4.61 -3.65
CA ALA A 127 0.69 5.04 -4.94
C ALA A 127 1.57 6.05 -5.70
N LEU A 128 2.55 6.66 -5.04
CA LEU A 128 3.43 7.64 -5.69
C LEU A 128 4.53 6.94 -6.49
N PRO A 129 4.74 7.34 -7.77
CA PRO A 129 5.94 7.00 -8.51
C PRO A 129 7.21 7.41 -7.75
N GLU A 130 8.25 6.60 -7.86
CA GLU A 130 9.52 6.79 -7.14
C GLU A 130 10.12 8.22 -7.21
N PRO A 131 10.12 8.93 -8.36
CA PRO A 131 10.61 10.30 -8.41
C PRO A 131 9.78 11.28 -7.56
N LEU A 132 8.46 11.09 -7.51
CA LEU A 132 7.56 11.93 -6.73
C LEU A 132 7.66 11.61 -5.23
N ARG A 133 7.81 10.33 -4.88
CA ARG A 133 8.04 9.90 -3.51
C ARG A 133 9.31 10.54 -2.94
N ARG A 134 10.43 10.45 -3.67
CA ARG A 134 11.70 11.07 -3.25
C ARG A 134 11.63 12.59 -3.15
N ALA A 135 10.95 13.25 -4.08
CA ALA A 135 10.74 14.70 -4.01
C ALA A 135 9.92 15.09 -2.77
N LEU A 136 8.85 14.33 -2.47
CA LEU A 136 8.02 14.57 -1.29
C LEU A 136 8.80 14.36 0.01
N GLU A 137 9.57 13.28 0.11
CA GLU A 137 10.42 13.02 1.28
C GLU A 137 11.47 14.13 1.47
N ALA A 138 12.11 14.59 0.40
CA ALA A 138 13.07 15.69 0.46
C ALA A 138 12.40 16.99 0.94
N ASP A 139 11.22 17.32 0.41
CA ASP A 139 10.44 18.48 0.85
C ASP A 139 10.08 18.39 2.34
N MET A 140 9.70 17.20 2.83
CA MET A 140 9.40 16.96 4.24
C MET A 140 10.61 17.14 5.16
N GLN A 141 11.84 17.08 4.63
CA GLN A 141 13.06 17.34 5.40
C GLN A 141 13.42 18.83 5.48
N HIS A 142 13.11 19.62 4.46
CA HIS A 142 13.54 21.02 4.34
C HIS A 142 12.48 22.02 4.79
N ALA A 143 11.21 21.73 4.52
CA ALA A 143 10.14 22.51 5.09
C ALA A 143 10.09 22.25 6.60
N GLU A 144 9.92 23.30 7.39
CA GLU A 144 9.46 23.21 8.78
C GLU A 144 8.06 22.56 8.81
N TYR A 145 7.95 21.27 8.48
CA TYR A 145 6.75 20.50 8.69
C TYR A 145 6.57 20.35 10.19
N ARG A 146 5.77 21.27 10.75
CA ARG A 146 5.46 21.46 12.16
C ARG A 146 4.61 20.35 12.79
N THR A 147 4.39 19.22 12.13
CA THR A 147 3.66 18.10 12.74
C THR A 147 4.61 16.97 13.09
N GLU A 148 4.65 16.62 14.37
CA GLU A 148 5.32 15.45 14.96
C GLU A 148 5.06 14.18 14.13
N PHE A 149 3.87 14.10 13.54
CA PHE A 149 3.43 13.13 12.53
C PHE A 149 4.43 12.93 11.37
N ALA A 150 4.76 13.98 10.61
CA ALA A 150 5.62 13.86 9.43
C ALA A 150 7.04 13.39 9.80
N ARG A 151 7.56 13.84 10.95
CA ARG A 151 8.87 13.42 11.46
C ARG A 151 8.87 11.96 11.92
N LYS A 152 7.83 11.55 12.68
CA LYS A 152 7.68 10.18 13.18
C LYS A 152 7.61 9.17 12.03
N TYR A 153 6.72 9.37 11.05
CA TYR A 153 6.52 8.38 9.99
C TYR A 153 7.61 8.38 8.90
N VAL A 154 8.23 9.54 8.60
CA VAL A 154 9.43 9.54 7.74
C VAL A 154 10.60 8.85 8.43
N ALA A 155 10.75 9.01 9.75
CA ALA A 155 11.78 8.31 10.51
C ALA A 155 11.51 6.80 10.57
N GLU A 156 10.28 6.39 10.88
CA GLU A 156 9.85 4.99 10.90
C GLU A 156 10.00 4.33 9.53
N GLY A 157 9.45 4.92 8.46
CA GLY A 157 9.57 4.38 7.10
C GLY A 157 11.02 4.30 6.61
N ARG A 158 11.89 5.23 7.01
CA ARG A 158 13.34 5.13 6.74
C ARG A 158 14.02 4.02 7.53
N GLN A 159 13.56 3.76 8.75
CA GLN A 159 14.08 2.69 9.58
C GLN A 159 13.65 1.33 9.03
N GLU A 160 12.37 1.19 8.69
CA GLU A 160 11.80 0.00 8.02
C GLU A 160 12.50 -0.24 6.68
N GLY A 161 12.59 0.76 5.81
CA GLY A 161 13.31 0.63 4.53
C GLY A 161 14.80 0.32 4.66
N ARG A 162 15.49 0.85 5.70
CA ARG A 162 16.87 0.45 6.02
C ARG A 162 16.95 -0.99 6.53
N GLN A 163 15.98 -1.45 7.30
CA GLN A 163 15.92 -2.83 7.77
C GLN A 163 15.65 -3.79 6.61
N GLU A 164 14.66 -3.51 5.76
CA GLU A 164 14.35 -4.29 4.55
C GLU A 164 15.56 -4.34 3.59
N GLY A 165 16.23 -3.19 3.40
CA GLY A 165 17.45 -3.11 2.59
C GLY A 165 18.60 -3.94 3.17
N ARG A 166 18.77 -3.95 4.51
CA ARG A 166 19.76 -4.80 5.18
C ARG A 166 19.40 -6.28 5.11
N GLN A 167 18.13 -6.65 5.27
CA GLN A 167 17.67 -8.03 5.10
C GLN A 167 17.91 -8.51 3.67
N SER A 168 17.61 -7.67 2.67
CA SER A 168 17.86 -7.96 1.26
C SER A 168 19.36 -8.13 0.98
N ALA A 169 20.20 -7.24 1.51
CA ALA A 169 21.65 -7.35 1.40
C ALA A 169 22.21 -8.62 2.07
N ALA A 170 21.68 -9.00 3.23
CA ALA A 170 22.06 -10.24 3.90
C ALA A 170 21.67 -11.48 3.09
N LEU A 171 20.46 -11.51 2.52
CA LEU A 171 20.00 -12.60 1.65
C LEU A 171 20.85 -12.72 0.38
N GLU A 172 21.13 -11.61 -0.31
CA GLU A 172 22.00 -11.58 -1.50
C GLU A 172 23.42 -12.06 -1.19
N LEU A 173 24.03 -11.56 -0.11
CA LEU A 173 25.37 -12.01 0.32
C LEU A 173 25.39 -13.49 0.71
N ALA A 174 24.35 -13.96 1.41
CA ALA A 174 24.24 -15.37 1.77
C ALA A 174 24.15 -16.25 0.53
N ARG A 175 23.28 -15.92 -0.44
CA ARG A 175 23.18 -16.64 -1.73
C ARG A 175 24.51 -16.66 -2.48
N ALA A 176 25.22 -15.54 -2.52
CA ALA A 176 26.53 -15.46 -3.16
C ALA A 176 27.59 -16.40 -2.53
N LYS A 177 27.49 -16.68 -1.22
CA LYS A 177 28.45 -17.51 -0.47
C LYS A 177 28.08 -18.98 -0.39
N VAL A 178 26.79 -19.30 -0.28
CA VAL A 178 26.32 -20.68 -0.07
C VAL A 178 25.68 -21.31 -1.30
N GLY A 179 25.44 -20.52 -2.36
CA GLY A 179 24.67 -20.93 -3.53
C GLY A 179 23.17 -20.84 -3.26
N GLU A 180 22.48 -21.98 -3.25
CA GLU A 180 21.06 -22.04 -2.91
C GLU A 180 20.85 -21.96 -1.39
N LEU A 181 19.98 -21.03 -0.98
CA LEU A 181 19.46 -20.98 0.39
C LEU A 181 18.25 -21.90 0.51
N THR A 182 18.17 -22.61 1.63
CA THR A 182 16.97 -23.33 2.03
C THR A 182 15.90 -22.35 2.53
N ALA A 183 14.63 -22.74 2.44
CA ALA A 183 13.52 -21.94 2.99
C ALA A 183 13.68 -21.64 4.49
N GLN A 184 14.36 -22.53 5.23
CA GLN A 184 14.68 -22.33 6.64
C GLN A 184 15.74 -21.24 6.84
N GLU A 185 16.80 -21.20 6.01
CA GLU A 185 17.83 -20.16 6.07
C GLU A 185 17.27 -18.80 5.64
N GLU A 186 16.41 -18.75 4.62
CA GLU A 186 15.72 -17.51 4.24
C GLU A 186 14.78 -17.01 5.34
N GLY A 187 14.00 -17.93 5.91
CA GLY A 187 13.11 -17.63 7.04
C GLY A 187 13.89 -17.09 8.25
N ALA A 188 15.06 -17.68 8.53
CA ALA A 188 15.93 -17.24 9.61
C ALA A 188 16.40 -15.78 9.44
N VAL A 189 16.81 -15.38 8.24
CA VAL A 189 17.22 -13.98 7.97
C VAL A 189 16.04 -13.02 8.13
N LYS A 190 14.83 -13.41 7.67
CA LYS A 190 13.62 -12.59 7.81
C LYS A 190 13.18 -12.40 9.27
N LEU A 191 13.52 -13.34 10.15
CA LEU A 191 13.26 -13.23 11.59
C LEU A 191 14.22 -12.29 12.32
N VAL A 192 15.36 -11.92 11.72
CA VAL A 192 16.27 -10.92 12.29
C VAL A 192 15.72 -9.52 11.98
N THR A 193 15.10 -8.89 12.97
CA THR A 193 14.51 -7.55 12.85
C THR A 193 15.36 -6.44 13.46
N GLU A 194 16.31 -6.78 14.34
CA GLU A 194 17.18 -5.79 15.00
C GLU A 194 18.24 -5.22 14.03
N PRO A 195 18.34 -3.87 13.87
CA PRO A 195 19.27 -3.23 12.93
C PRO A 195 20.74 -3.60 13.11
N ASP A 196 21.22 -3.67 14.36
CA ASP A 196 22.62 -3.94 14.67
C ASP A 196 22.96 -5.39 14.39
N ARG A 197 22.01 -6.31 14.63
CA ARG A 197 22.17 -7.73 14.30
C ARG A 197 22.17 -7.98 12.81
N LEU A 198 21.32 -7.29 12.04
CA LEU A 198 21.36 -7.35 10.58
C LEU A 198 22.71 -6.84 10.06
N THR A 199 23.23 -5.76 10.64
CA THR A 199 24.53 -5.21 10.25
C THR A 199 25.68 -6.18 10.59
N ALA A 200 25.65 -6.79 11.77
CA ALA A 200 26.62 -7.81 12.19
C ALA A 200 26.56 -9.07 11.29
N LEU A 201 25.36 -9.51 10.93
CA LEU A 201 25.16 -10.63 10.02
C LEU A 201 25.72 -10.34 8.62
N ILE A 202 25.45 -9.16 8.07
CA ILE A 202 25.99 -8.72 6.76
C ILE A 202 27.53 -8.74 6.80
N LEU A 203 28.15 -8.22 7.86
CA LEU A 203 29.61 -8.22 8.03
C LEU A 203 30.16 -9.64 8.15
N ALA A 204 29.53 -10.50 8.94
CA ALA A 204 29.93 -11.90 9.09
C ALA A 204 29.86 -12.67 7.76
N LEU A 205 28.78 -12.48 6.99
CA LEU A 205 28.63 -13.06 5.66
C LEU A 205 29.67 -12.52 4.66
N GLY A 206 30.00 -11.23 4.74
CA GLY A 206 31.05 -10.62 3.92
C GLY A 206 32.44 -11.19 4.21
N LEU A 207 32.73 -11.50 5.47
CA LEU A 207 34.02 -12.05 5.93
C LEU A 207 34.13 -13.57 5.81
N ALA A 208 33.02 -14.29 5.64
CA ALA A 208 33.01 -15.74 5.47
C ALA A 208 33.83 -16.16 4.23
N ARG A 209 34.76 -17.08 4.43
CA ARG A 209 35.70 -17.55 3.40
C ARG A 209 35.09 -18.62 2.50
N ASP A 210 34.12 -19.36 3.01
CA ASP A 210 33.41 -20.42 2.29
C ASP A 210 31.94 -20.54 2.74
N GLY A 211 31.22 -21.46 2.10
CA GLY A 211 29.82 -21.70 2.38
C GLY A 211 29.55 -22.32 3.77
N GLN A 212 30.52 -22.99 4.39
CA GLN A 212 30.35 -23.52 5.75
C GLN A 212 30.43 -22.39 6.78
N GLU A 213 31.40 -21.50 6.67
CA GLU A 213 31.51 -20.31 7.52
C GLU A 213 30.26 -19.41 7.38
N ALA A 214 29.74 -19.26 6.15
CA ALA A 214 28.52 -18.50 5.92
C ALA A 214 27.26 -19.14 6.55
N ARG A 215 27.09 -20.47 6.45
CA ARG A 215 25.99 -21.19 7.12
C ARG A 215 26.09 -21.16 8.64
N ALA A 216 27.31 -21.20 9.18
CA ALA A 216 27.55 -21.02 10.60
C ALA A 216 27.13 -19.60 11.07
N ALA A 217 27.46 -18.57 10.29
CA ALA A 217 27.06 -17.19 10.58
C ALA A 217 25.52 -17.01 10.57
N LEU A 218 24.83 -17.61 9.58
CA LEU A 218 23.36 -17.63 9.51
C LEU A 218 22.75 -18.32 10.74
N SER A 219 23.25 -19.51 11.09
CA SER A 219 22.75 -20.30 12.21
C SER A 219 22.92 -19.59 13.55
N LEU A 220 24.07 -18.94 13.75
CA LEU A 220 24.37 -18.19 14.97
C LEU A 220 23.41 -17.01 15.17
N HIS A 221 23.19 -16.21 14.12
CA HIS A 221 22.31 -15.04 14.21
C HIS A 221 20.83 -15.42 14.26
N ALA A 222 20.45 -16.59 13.70
CA ALA A 222 19.13 -17.17 13.84
C ALA A 222 18.83 -17.63 15.27
N ALA A 223 19.82 -18.21 15.96
CA ALA A 223 19.67 -18.69 17.33
C ALA A 223 19.51 -17.55 18.34
N LEU A 224 20.15 -16.42 18.10
CA LEU A 224 20.06 -15.24 18.96
C LEU A 224 18.71 -14.51 18.84
N SER A 225 17.97 -14.74 17.74
CA SER A 225 16.73 -14.01 17.42
C SER A 225 15.44 -14.70 17.90
N ARG A 226 15.56 -15.74 18.75
CA ARG A 226 14.45 -16.36 19.50
C ARG A 226 14.45 -15.87 20.94
#